data_AF-A0A518B795-F1
#
_entry.id   AF-A0A518B795-F1
#
_cell.length_a   1.000
_cell.length_b   1.000
_cell.length_c   1.000
_cell.angle_alpha   90.00
_cell.angle_beta   90.00
_cell.angle_gamma   90.00
#
_symmetry.space_group_name_H-M   'P 1'
#
loop_
_entity.id
_entity.type
_entity.pdbx_description
1 polymer ?
#
loop_
_entity_poly.entity_id
_entity_poly.type
_entity_poly.pdbx_seq_one_letter_code
_entity_poly.pdbx_strand_id
1 'polypeptide(L)'
;MSQQEILIIVFAVLFVVVVSQLIIIRARQVLHEWASRHGLEIVSAKMKWVWKGPFFWTTSKNQVVYRIVVADGDGQHWQGWARCGGYWSGLFSNEVQVKWDD
;
A
#
# COMPACT_ATOMS: atom_id res chain seq x y z
N MET A 1 -6.56 -7.34 36.75
CA MET A 1 -6.97 -6.50 35.62
C MET A 1 -8.44 -6.15 35.82
N SER A 2 -8.78 -4.88 35.90
CA SER A 2 -10.16 -4.42 36.08
C SER A 2 -10.97 -4.59 34.79
N GLN A 3 -12.30 -4.66 34.91
CA GLN A 3 -13.20 -4.70 33.75
C GLN A 3 -13.00 -3.50 32.81
N GLN A 4 -12.64 -2.33 33.37
CA GLN A 4 -12.35 -1.12 32.60
C GLN A 4 -11.09 -1.28 31.74
N GLU A 5 -10.02 -1.86 32.28
CA GLU A 5 -8.77 -2.10 31.53
C GLU A 5 -9.00 -3.04 30.35
N ILE A 6 -9.78 -4.11 30.54
CA ILE A 6 -10.11 -5.06 29.47
C ILE A 6 -10.88 -4.35 28.34
N LEU A 7 -11.89 -3.53 28.67
CA LEU A 7 -12.65 -2.78 27.68
C LEU A 7 -11.76 -1.82 26.88
N ILE A 8 -10.86 -1.09 27.56
CA ILE A 8 -9.92 -0.18 26.89
C ILE A 8 -9.04 -0.93 25.90
N ILE A 9 -8.48 -2.08 26.30
CA ILE A 9 -7.64 -2.91 25.43
C ILE A 9 -8.43 -3.40 24.21
N VAL A 10 -9.67 -3.88 24.41
CA VAL A 10 -10.53 -4.36 23.33
C VAL A 10 -10.82 -3.23 22.33
N PHE A 11 -11.20 -2.05 22.81
CA PHE A 11 -11.45 -0.90 21.94
C PHE A 11 -10.19 -0.44 21.20
N ALA A 12 -9.04 -0.43 21.87
CA ALA A 12 -7.76 -0.08 21.24
C ALA A 12 -7.39 -1.06 20.12
N VAL A 13 -7.54 -2.37 20.35
CA VAL A 13 -7.29 -3.40 19.33
C VAL A 13 -8.26 -3.26 18.17
N LEU A 14 -9.56 -3.09 18.43
CA LEU A 14 -10.56 -2.89 17.38
C LEU A 14 -10.26 -1.65 16.55
N PHE A 15 -9.89 -0.54 17.19
CA PHE A 15 -9.51 0.70 16.52
C PHE A 15 -8.30 0.49 15.60
N VAL A 16 -7.24 -0.18 16.08
CA VAL A 16 -6.05 -0.49 15.26
C VAL A 16 -6.41 -1.36 14.07
N VAL A 17 -7.28 -2.37 14.25
CA VAL A 17 -7.72 -3.26 13.16
C VAL A 17 -8.49 -2.46 12.10
N VAL A 18 -9.47 -1.64 12.51
CA VAL A 18 -10.26 -0.81 11.59
C VAL A 18 -9.37 0.15 10.81
N VAL A 19 -8.50 0.90 11.49
CA VAL A 19 -7.57 1.84 10.84
C VAL A 19 -6.66 1.12 9.85
N SER A 20 -6.14 -0.05 10.22
CA SER A 20 -5.29 -0.86 9.33
C SER A 20 -6.03 -1.28 8.06
N GLN A 21 -7.31 -1.70 8.18
CA GLN A 21 -8.13 -2.04 7.00
C GLN A 21 -8.39 -0.83 6.11
N LEU A 22 -8.69 0.34 6.68
CA LEU A 22 -8.89 1.58 5.93
C LEU A 22 -7.64 1.98 5.14
N ILE A 23 -6.46 1.88 5.76
CA ILE A 23 -5.17 2.11 5.11
C ILE A 23 -4.97 1.15 3.93
N ILE A 24 -5.25 -0.14 4.11
CA ILE A 24 -5.10 -1.16 3.07
C ILE A 24 -6.03 -0.90 1.89
N ILE A 25 -7.31 -0.60 2.15
CA ILE A 25 -8.31 -0.30 1.13
C ILE A 25 -7.87 0.93 0.33
N ARG A 26 -7.50 2.00 1.03
CA ARG A 26 -7.06 3.25 0.39
C ARG A 26 -5.82 3.06 -0.47
N ALA A 27 -4.82 2.32 0.04
CA ALA A 27 -3.60 2.05 -0.71
C ALA A 27 -3.87 1.23 -1.98
N ARG A 28 -4.80 0.26 -1.93
CA ARG A 28 -5.23 -0.49 -3.11
C ARG A 28 -5.92 0.41 -4.14
N GLN A 29 -6.79 1.32 -3.70
CA GLN A 29 -7.48 2.25 -4.59
C GLN A 29 -6.47 3.15 -5.32
N VAL A 30 -5.54 3.77 -4.58
CA VAL A 30 -4.48 4.61 -5.15
C VAL A 30 -3.66 3.84 -6.21
N LEU A 31 -3.31 2.58 -5.92
CA LEU A 31 -2.57 1.74 -6.86
C LEU A 31 -3.36 1.42 -8.14
N HIS A 32 -4.64 1.08 -8.02
CA HIS A 32 -5.49 0.77 -9.17
C HIS A 32 -5.77 2.01 -10.02
N GLU A 33 -6.03 3.16 -9.38
CA GLU A 33 -6.17 4.43 -10.09
C GLU A 33 -4.90 4.78 -10.86
N TRP A 34 -3.73 4.58 -10.24
CA TRP A 34 -2.45 4.78 -10.94
C TRP A 34 -2.33 3.86 -12.15
N ALA A 35 -2.60 2.56 -12.01
CA ALA A 35 -2.48 1.60 -13.11
C ALA A 35 -3.44 1.95 -14.27
N SER A 36 -4.70 2.23 -13.95
CA SER A 36 -5.71 2.62 -14.94
C SER A 36 -5.32 3.89 -15.70
N ARG A 37 -4.77 4.91 -15.03
CA ARG A 37 -4.27 6.14 -15.69
C ARG A 37 -3.11 5.88 -16.66
N HIS A 38 -2.38 4.77 -16.51
CA HIS A 38 -1.25 4.40 -17.36
C HIS A 38 -1.60 3.31 -18.37
N GLY A 39 -2.88 2.91 -18.49
CA GLY A 39 -3.28 1.82 -19.39
C GLY A 39 -2.78 0.44 -18.95
N LEU A 40 -2.50 0.28 -17.65
CA LEU A 40 -2.01 -0.96 -17.06
C LEU A 40 -3.10 -1.64 -16.24
N GLU A 41 -3.11 -2.97 -16.26
CA GLU A 41 -3.91 -3.81 -15.38
C GLU A 41 -3.04 -4.39 -14.25
N ILE A 42 -3.51 -4.31 -13.01
CA ILE A 42 -2.83 -4.94 -11.87
C ILE A 42 -3.17 -6.44 -11.84
N VAL A 43 -2.26 -7.28 -12.35
CA VAL A 43 -2.38 -8.74 -12.30
C VAL A 43 -2.12 -9.27 -10.89
N SER A 44 -1.17 -8.67 -10.16
CA SER A 44 -0.88 -9.04 -8.78
C SER A 44 -0.38 -7.85 -7.98
N ALA A 45 -0.84 -7.72 -6.73
CA ALA A 45 -0.35 -6.73 -5.79
C ALA A 45 -0.17 -7.37 -4.40
N LYS A 46 1.09 -7.58 -4.00
CA LYS A 46 1.44 -8.12 -2.68
C LYS A 46 2.00 -7.00 -1.81
N MET A 47 1.23 -6.61 -0.79
CA MET A 47 1.67 -5.60 0.17
C MET A 47 2.87 -6.11 0.97
N LYS A 48 3.87 -5.24 1.16
CA LYS A 48 5.11 -5.56 1.87
C LYS A 48 5.33 -4.58 3.02
N TRP A 49 5.08 -5.06 4.24
CA TRP A 49 5.24 -4.28 5.47
C TRP A 49 6.70 -4.17 5.91
N VAL A 50 7.46 -5.25 5.79
CA VAL A 50 8.84 -5.36 6.31
C VAL A 50 9.87 -5.19 5.20
N TRP A 51 9.85 -6.03 4.17
CA TRP A 51 10.81 -5.97 3.06
C TRP A 51 10.25 -5.16 1.89
N LYS A 52 10.54 -3.87 1.87
CA LYS A 52 10.03 -2.87 0.92
C LYS A 52 10.87 -2.75 -0.37
N GLY A 53 11.77 -3.71 -0.60
CA GLY A 53 12.65 -3.76 -1.76
C GLY A 53 13.45 -2.45 -1.94
N PRO A 54 13.45 -1.85 -3.15
CA PRO A 54 14.22 -0.65 -3.47
C PRO A 54 13.72 0.63 -2.76
N PHE A 55 12.68 0.53 -1.94
CA PHE A 55 12.16 1.61 -1.10
C PHE A 55 12.51 1.45 0.39
N PHE A 56 13.26 0.41 0.77
CA PHE A 56 13.53 0.10 2.18
C PHE A 56 14.06 1.29 2.99
N TRP A 57 15.02 2.04 2.45
CA TRP A 57 15.63 3.20 3.12
C TRP A 57 14.91 4.53 2.91
N THR A 58 13.93 4.60 2.00
CA THR A 58 13.30 5.87 1.58
C THR A 58 11.83 5.97 1.93
N THR A 59 11.23 4.92 2.51
CA THR A 59 9.81 4.87 2.85
C THR A 59 9.54 5.52 4.20
N SER A 60 8.71 6.57 4.22
CA SER A 60 8.21 7.17 5.47
C SER A 60 7.16 6.27 6.14
N LYS A 61 6.87 6.48 7.44
CA LYS A 61 5.91 5.64 8.20
C LYS A 61 4.50 5.60 7.60
N ASN A 62 4.16 6.56 6.74
CA ASN A 62 2.80 6.75 6.20
C ASN A 62 2.64 6.26 4.75
N GLN A 63 3.63 5.54 4.23
CA GLN A 63 3.65 5.02 2.86
C GLN A 63 3.52 3.50 2.85
N VAL A 64 2.77 2.99 1.86
CA VAL A 64 2.54 1.55 1.68
C VAL A 64 3.28 1.09 0.42
N VAL A 65 4.00 -0.02 0.53
CA VAL A 65 4.78 -0.57 -0.59
C VAL A 65 4.16 -1.90 -1.02
N TYR A 66 3.99 -2.06 -2.34
CA TYR A 66 3.54 -3.27 -2.99
C TYR A 66 4.65 -3.82 -3.88
N ARG A 67 4.76 -5.15 -3.89
CA ARG A 67 5.33 -5.88 -5.01
C ARG A 67 4.21 -6.09 -6.02
N ILE A 68 4.38 -5.57 -7.24
CA ILE A 68 3.35 -5.57 -8.27
C ILE A 68 3.76 -6.40 -9.49
N VAL A 69 2.77 -6.98 -10.16
CA VAL A 69 2.86 -7.45 -11.54
C VAL A 69 1.74 -6.75 -12.28
N VAL A 70 2.08 -6.10 -13.39
CA VAL A 70 1.12 -5.44 -14.27
C VAL A 70 1.14 -6.06 -15.65
N ALA A 71 0.04 -5.92 -16.38
CA ALA A 71 -0.03 -6.19 -17.80
C ALA A 71 -0.42 -4.91 -18.54
N ASP A 72 0.14 -4.68 -19.73
CA ASP A 72 -0.32 -3.64 -20.64
C ASP A 72 -1.42 -4.17 -21.58
N GLY A 73 -1.93 -3.28 -22.45
CA GLY A 73 -2.95 -3.64 -23.45
C GLY A 73 -2.47 -4.64 -24.51
N ASP A 74 -1.17 -4.82 -24.68
CA ASP A 74 -0.56 -5.79 -25.60
C ASP A 74 -0.31 -7.14 -24.91
N GLY A 75 -0.64 -7.26 -23.62
CA GLY A 75 -0.46 -8.47 -22.82
C GLY A 75 0.97 -8.68 -22.34
N GLN A 76 1.83 -7.66 -22.41
CA GLN A 76 3.18 -7.73 -21.84
C GLN A 76 3.13 -7.56 -20.33
N HIS A 77 3.77 -8.48 -19.60
CA HIS A 77 3.80 -8.45 -18.15
C HIS A 77 5.09 -7.81 -17.63
N TRP A 78 4.95 -6.83 -16.73
CA TRP A 78 6.08 -6.22 -16.03
C TRP A 78 5.95 -6.43 -14.53
N GLN A 79 7.09 -6.72 -13.89
CA GLN A 79 7.18 -6.87 -12.45
C GLN A 79 7.95 -5.71 -11.84
N GLY A 80 7.52 -5.25 -10.67
CA GLY A 80 8.16 -4.13 -10.01
C GLY A 80 7.67 -3.89 -8.59
N TRP A 81 8.08 -2.74 -8.06
CA TRP A 81 7.72 -2.25 -6.74
C TRP A 81 6.97 -0.94 -6.90
N ALA A 82 5.81 -0.84 -6.27
CA ALA A 82 5.02 0.39 -6.22
C ALA A 82 4.91 0.91 -4.78
N ARG A 83 5.31 2.15 -4.57
CA ARG A 83 5.13 2.87 -3.31
C ARG A 83 3.98 3.85 -3.45
N CYS A 84 2.95 3.68 -2.62
CA CYS A 84 1.75 4.51 -2.59
C CYS A 84 1.81 5.52 -1.45
N GLY A 85 1.45 6.76 -1.77
CA GLY A 85 1.37 7.88 -0.83
C GLY A 85 2.56 8.83 -0.93
N GLY A 86 2.29 10.11 -0.68
CA GLY A 86 3.28 11.18 -0.69
C GLY A 86 4.19 11.13 0.52
N TYR A 87 5.38 11.73 0.41
CA TYR A 87 6.38 11.73 1.48
C TYR A 87 5.86 12.32 2.81
N TRP A 88 5.13 13.44 2.73
CA TRP A 88 4.55 14.15 3.88
C TRP A 88 3.08 13.78 4.13
N SER A 89 2.27 13.68 3.08
CA SER A 89 0.83 13.47 3.18
C SER A 89 0.41 11.99 3.21
N GLY A 90 1.34 11.04 3.04
CA GLY A 90 1.03 9.62 2.98
C GLY A 90 -0.07 9.30 1.96
N LEU A 91 -0.97 8.38 2.30
CA LEU A 91 -2.09 7.95 1.46
C LEU A 91 -3.20 9.00 1.23
N PHE A 92 -3.10 10.19 1.83
CA PHE A 92 -3.95 11.33 1.43
C PHE A 92 -3.55 11.85 0.05
N SER A 93 -2.32 11.58 -0.41
CA SER A 93 -1.90 11.80 -1.79
C SER A 93 -2.15 10.56 -2.65
N ASN A 94 -2.59 10.78 -3.90
CA ASN A 94 -2.71 9.77 -4.95
C ASN A 94 -1.38 9.49 -5.66
N GLU A 95 -0.25 9.93 -5.08
CA GLU A 95 1.08 9.71 -5.61
C GLU A 95 1.47 8.24 -5.53
N VAL A 96 1.99 7.72 -6.64
CA VAL A 96 2.54 6.38 -6.75
C VAL A 96 3.88 6.46 -7.45
N GLN A 97 4.92 5.94 -6.80
CA GLN A 97 6.24 5.79 -7.41
C GLN A 97 6.50 4.32 -7.70
N VAL A 98 6.84 4.00 -8.95
CA VAL A 98 7.14 2.63 -9.38
C VAL A 98 8.60 2.48 -9.74
N LYS A 99 9.16 1.34 -9.37
CA LYS A 99 10.48 0.86 -9.78
C LYS A 99 10.31 -0.55 -10.34
N TRP A 100 10.49 -0.70 -11.64
CA TRP A 100 10.45 -1.99 -12.31
C TRP A 100 11.69 -2.82 -11.93
N ASP A 101 11.58 -4.13 -12.06
CA ASP A 101 12.76 -4.97 -12.08
C ASP A 101 13.40 -4.87 -13.47
N ASP A 102 14.73 -4.78 -13.50
CA ASP A 102 15.51 -4.75 -14.75
C ASP A 102 15.37 -6.05 -15.55
#